data_AF-A0A118W649-F1
#
_entry.id   AF-A0A118W649-F1
#
_cell.length_a   1.000
_cell.length_b   1.000
_cell.length_c   1.000
_cell.angle_alpha   90.00
_cell.angle_beta   90.00
_cell.angle_gamma   90.00
#
_symmetry.space_group_name_H-M   'P 1'
#
loop_
_entity.id
_entity.type
_entity.pdbx_description
1 polymer ?
#
loop_
_entity_poly.entity_id
_entity_poly.type
_entity_poly.pdbx_seq_one_letter_code
_entity_poly.pdbx_strand_id
1 'polypeptide(L)'
;MMKNGLFNHSIIRYEVALGIVGAVIAKCAEDIGDAMRQDPPDAARIEALHARQDELVDLRNALAPFDDQRIEEVIRQYGPIARDESIV
;
A
#
# COMPACT_ATOMS: atom_id res chain seq x y z
N MET A 1 19.64 -14.03 -27.61
CA MET A 1 19.78 -14.32 -26.16
C MET A 1 18.68 -13.58 -25.43
N MET A 2 17.52 -14.21 -25.23
CA MET A 2 16.46 -13.67 -24.39
C MET A 2 16.95 -13.73 -22.95
N LYS A 3 17.41 -12.59 -22.41
CA LYS A 3 17.60 -12.47 -20.96
C LYS A 3 16.23 -12.71 -20.31
N ASN A 4 16.16 -13.60 -19.32
CA ASN A 4 14.95 -13.87 -18.54
C ASN A 4 14.30 -12.55 -18.11
N GLY A 5 13.27 -12.10 -18.84
CA GLY A 5 12.65 -10.79 -18.66
C GLY A 5 11.91 -10.66 -17.32
N LEU A 6 11.68 -11.79 -16.64
CA LEU A 6 10.98 -11.88 -15.37
C LEU A 6 11.68 -11.13 -14.22
N PHE A 7 13.02 -11.08 -14.23
CA PHE A 7 13.82 -10.42 -13.19
C PHE A 7 14.54 -9.18 -13.73
N ASN A 8 13.91 -8.46 -14.64
CA ASN A 8 14.42 -7.14 -15.01
C ASN A 8 14.14 -6.15 -13.86
N HIS A 9 15.00 -5.14 -13.73
CA HIS A 9 14.94 -4.19 -12.63
C HIS A 9 13.59 -3.48 -12.50
N SER A 10 12.97 -3.09 -13.62
CA SER A 10 11.67 -2.40 -13.63
C SER A 10 10.54 -3.29 -13.08
N ILE A 11 10.46 -4.55 -13.51
CA ILE A 11 9.48 -5.51 -13.00
C ILE A 11 9.69 -5.80 -11.52
N ILE A 12 10.94 -5.94 -11.07
CA ILE A 12 11.25 -6.09 -9.64
C ILE A 12 10.75 -4.88 -8.84
N ARG A 13 11.01 -3.66 -9.32
CA ARG A 13 10.54 -2.47 -8.61
C ARG A 13 9.01 -2.33 -8.64
N TYR A 14 8.36 -2.72 -9.72
CA TYR A 14 6.90 -2.80 -9.78
C TYR A 14 6.34 -3.71 -8.69
N GLU A 15 6.86 -4.92 -8.55
CA GLU A 15 6.44 -5.86 -7.49
C GLU A 15 6.71 -5.30 -6.09
N VAL A 16 7.84 -4.61 -5.90
CA VAL A 16 8.15 -3.90 -4.64
C VAL A 16 7.11 -2.82 -4.34
N ALA A 17 6.70 -2.04 -5.34
CA ALA A 17 5.67 -1.01 -5.16
C ALA A 17 4.31 -1.63 -4.81
N LEU A 18 3.90 -2.70 -5.49
CA LEU A 18 2.67 -3.44 -5.16
C LEU A 18 2.71 -3.98 -3.73
N GLY A 19 3.84 -4.58 -3.33
CA GLY A 19 4.05 -5.10 -1.97
C GLY A 19 3.98 -4.02 -0.90
N ILE A 20 4.58 -2.85 -1.15
CA ILE A 20 4.50 -1.69 -0.25
C ILE A 20 3.04 -1.24 -0.08
N VAL A 21 2.29 -1.03 -1.16
CA VAL A 21 0.89 -0.61 -1.06
C VAL A 21 0.05 -1.69 -0.36
N GLY A 22 0.31 -2.97 -0.65
CA GLY A 22 -0.32 -4.10 0.05
C GLY A 22 -0.07 -4.11 1.56
N ALA A 23 1.15 -3.79 2.00
CA ALA A 23 1.47 -3.69 3.42
C ALA A 23 0.72 -2.53 4.10
N VAL A 24 0.61 -1.37 3.45
CA VAL A 24 -0.16 -0.23 3.99
C VAL A 24 -1.65 -0.57 4.09
N ILE A 25 -2.22 -1.27 3.10
CA ILE A 25 -3.61 -1.76 3.15
C ILE A 25 -3.86 -2.68 4.34
N ALA A 26 -2.94 -3.63 4.59
CA ALA A 26 -3.03 -4.57 5.70
C ALA A 26 -3.00 -3.84 7.06
N LYS A 27 -2.17 -2.81 7.15
CA LYS A 27 -2.07 -1.98 8.36
C LYS A 27 -3.33 -1.16 8.61
N CYS A 28 -3.97 -0.60 7.58
CA CYS A 28 -5.30 0.01 7.74
C CYS A 28 -6.31 -0.99 8.33
N ALA A 29 -6.26 -2.26 7.92
CA ALA A 29 -7.15 -3.30 8.47
C ALA A 29 -6.86 -3.63 9.95
N GLU A 30 -5.59 -3.63 10.35
CA GLU A 30 -5.18 -3.76 11.75
C GLU A 30 -5.70 -2.60 12.60
N ASP A 31 -5.48 -1.35 12.14
CA ASP A 31 -5.94 -0.13 12.81
C ASP A 31 -7.48 -0.05 12.93
N ILE A 32 -8.22 -0.56 11.93
CA ILE A 32 -9.68 -0.70 12.00
C ILE A 32 -10.04 -1.66 13.13
N GLY A 33 -9.36 -2.80 13.20
CA GLY A 33 -9.56 -3.78 14.26
C GLY A 33 -9.31 -3.19 15.66
N ASP A 34 -8.28 -2.35 15.82
CA ASP A 34 -8.02 -1.63 17.06
C ASP A 34 -9.12 -0.61 17.39
N ALA A 35 -9.56 0.18 16.42
CA ALA A 35 -10.63 1.16 16.61
C ALA A 35 -11.96 0.49 16.98
N MET A 36 -12.26 -0.68 16.40
CA MET A 36 -13.45 -1.48 16.71
C MET A 36 -13.43 -2.07 18.13
N ARG A 37 -12.24 -2.31 18.70
CA ARG A 37 -12.08 -2.88 20.05
C ARG A 37 -12.25 -1.85 21.17
N GLN A 38 -12.32 -0.55 20.86
CA GLN A 38 -12.58 0.51 21.84
C GLN A 38 -14.04 0.47 22.33
N ASP A 39 -14.30 1.04 23.51
CA ASP A 39 -15.65 1.15 24.08
C ASP A 39 -15.96 2.61 24.52
N PRO A 40 -16.80 3.34 23.78
CA PRO A 40 -17.44 2.92 22.53
C PRO A 40 -16.43 2.84 21.36
N PRO A 41 -16.72 2.06 20.29
CA PRO A 41 -15.88 2.01 19.10
C PRO A 41 -15.67 3.39 18.47
N ASP A 42 -14.46 3.66 18.00
CA ASP A 42 -14.14 4.92 17.31
C ASP A 42 -14.64 4.88 15.85
N ALA A 43 -15.93 5.16 15.68
CA ALA A 43 -16.60 5.10 14.38
C ALA A 43 -15.98 6.03 13.33
N ALA A 44 -15.50 7.21 13.74
CA ALA A 44 -14.91 8.17 12.82
C ALA A 44 -13.56 7.66 12.29
N ARG A 45 -12.73 7.07 13.16
CA ARG A 45 -11.47 6.46 12.74
C ARG A 45 -11.71 5.25 11.83
N ILE A 46 -12.70 4.41 12.12
CA ILE A 46 -13.07 3.28 11.26
C ILE A 46 -13.46 3.75 9.85
N GLU A 47 -14.31 4.77 9.74
CA GLU A 47 -14.73 5.32 8.44
C GLU A 47 -13.55 5.87 7.64
N ALA A 48 -12.68 6.66 8.30
CA ALA A 48 -11.50 7.23 7.65
C ALA A 48 -10.52 6.14 7.16
N LEU A 49 -10.31 5.09 7.95
CA LEU A 49 -9.42 3.98 7.57
C LEU A 49 -9.99 3.14 6.42
N HIS A 50 -11.31 2.94 6.37
CA HIS A 50 -11.96 2.29 5.23
C HIS A 50 -11.80 3.10 3.94
N ALA A 51 -12.09 4.41 3.98
CA ALA A 51 -11.89 5.28 2.84
C ALA A 51 -10.43 5.25 2.35
N ARG A 52 -9.48 5.26 3.29
CA ARG A 52 -8.06 5.16 2.97
C ARG A 52 -7.69 3.82 2.33
N GLN A 53 -8.27 2.71 2.81
CA GLN A 53 -8.04 1.40 2.24
C GLN A 53 -8.54 1.32 0.79
N ASP A 54 -9.71 1.88 0.50
CA ASP A 54 -10.28 1.92 -0.86
C ASP A 54 -9.37 2.71 -1.81
N GLU A 55 -8.89 3.89 -1.40
CA GLU A 55 -7.92 4.68 -2.18
C GLU A 55 -6.63 3.91 -2.50
N LEU A 56 -6.14 3.11 -1.54
CA LEU A 56 -4.93 2.32 -1.71
C LEU A 56 -5.17 1.11 -2.63
N VAL A 57 -6.34 0.50 -2.57
CA VAL A 57 -6.73 -0.59 -3.49
C VAL A 57 -6.80 -0.06 -4.91
N ASP A 58 -7.44 1.10 -5.12
CA ASP A 58 -7.51 1.75 -6.43
C ASP A 58 -6.12 2.12 -6.96
N LEU A 59 -5.26 2.70 -6.10
CA LEU A 59 -3.87 2.97 -6.45
C LEU A 59 -3.13 1.71 -6.87
N ARG A 60 -3.27 0.61 -6.13
CA ARG A 60 -2.58 -0.66 -6.42
C ARG A 60 -3.05 -1.24 -7.74
N ASN A 61 -4.35 -1.21 -8.01
CA ASN A 61 -4.95 -1.74 -9.23
C ASN A 61 -4.61 -0.91 -10.47
N ALA A 62 -4.37 0.40 -10.30
CA ALA A 62 -4.01 1.31 -11.38
C ALA A 62 -2.51 1.33 -11.72
N LEU A 63 -1.65 0.75 -10.87
CA LEU A 63 -0.21 0.80 -11.08
C LEU A 63 0.20 -0.03 -12.31
N ALA A 64 0.88 0.59 -13.27
CA ALA A 64 1.33 -0.08 -14.49
C ALA A 64 2.77 -0.62 -14.34
N PRO A 65 3.05 -1.87 -14.78
CA PRO A 65 4.38 -2.50 -14.65
C PRO A 65 5.56 -1.79 -15.35
N PHE A 66 5.26 -0.86 -16.26
CA PHE A 66 6.26 -0.15 -17.07
C PHE A 66 6.24 1.38 -16.84
N ASP A 67 5.47 1.85 -15.87
CA ASP A 67 5.48 3.26 -15.47
C ASP A 67 6.51 3.48 -14.36
N ASP A 68 7.78 3.48 -14.75
CA ASP A 68 8.92 3.56 -13.83
C ASP A 68 8.86 4.79 -12.91
N GLN A 69 8.31 5.91 -13.41
CA GLN A 69 8.12 7.13 -12.64
C GLN A 69 7.08 6.92 -11.55
N ARG A 70 5.88 6.45 -11.92
CA ARG A 70 4.80 6.25 -10.96
C ARG A 70 5.18 5.20 -9.90
N ILE A 71 5.89 4.15 -10.30
CA ILE A 71 6.40 3.12 -9.39
C ILE A 71 7.32 3.74 -8.33
N GLU A 72 8.29 4.59 -8.72
CA GLU A 72 9.18 5.25 -7.74
C GLU A 72 8.45 6.24 -6.83
N GLU A 73 7.47 6.98 -7.37
CA GLU A 73 6.64 7.86 -6.56
C GLU A 73 5.91 7.09 -5.47
N VAL A 74 5.32 5.94 -5.82
CA VAL A 74 4.65 5.05 -4.87
C VAL A 74 5.63 4.53 -3.82
N ILE A 75 6.80 4.02 -4.23
CA ILE A 75 7.81 3.51 -3.30
C ILE A 75 8.26 4.62 -2.33
N ARG A 76 8.51 5.83 -2.82
CA ARG A 76 8.94 6.96 -2.00
C ARG A 76 7.85 7.40 -1.03
N GLN A 77 6.60 7.48 -1.48
CA GLN A 77 5.48 7.97 -0.67
C GLN A 77 5.05 6.98 0.40
N TYR A 78 4.96 5.69 0.04
CA TYR A 78 4.36 4.67 0.90
C TYR A 78 5.39 3.76 1.57
N GLY A 79 6.62 3.72 1.05
CA GLY A 79 7.70 2.91 1.63
C GLY A 79 8.01 3.22 3.09
N PRO A 80 8.00 4.49 3.55
CA PRO A 80 8.13 4.80 4.97
C PRO A 80 6.97 4.25 5.80
N ILE A 81 5.73 4.41 5.34
CA ILE A 81 4.52 3.98 6.05
C ILE A 81 4.46 2.45 6.20
N ALA A 82 4.89 1.72 5.17
CA ALA A 82 4.98 0.26 5.19
C ALA A 82 6.09 -0.27 6.12
N ARG A 83 7.10 0.54 6.43
CA ARG A 83 8.19 0.19 7.36
C ARG A 83 7.89 0.60 8.80
N ASP A 84 7.07 1.62 8.98
CA ASP A 84 6.64 2.11 10.29
C ASP A 84 5.43 1.31 10.80
N GLU A 85 5.17 1.32 12.11
CA GLU A 85 4.05 0.61 12.76
C GLU A 85 2.81 1.50 12.96
N SER A 86 2.88 2.82 12.74
CA SER A 86 1.69 3.71 12.76
C SER A 86 1.34 4.34 11.42
N ILE A 87 0.06 4.31 11.02
CA ILE A 87 -0.48 5.22 10.00
C ILE A 87 -1.04 6.40 10.78
N VAL A 88 -0.52 7.61 10.49
CA VAL A 88 -0.95 8.86 11.13
C VAL A 88 -2.41 9.16 10.79
#